data_AF-C4WSK4-F1
#
_entry.id   AF-C4WSK4-F1
#
_cell.length_a   1.000
_cell.length_b   1.000
_cell.length_c   1.000
_cell.angle_alpha   90.00
_cell.angle_beta   90.00
_cell.angle_gamma   90.00
#
_symmetry.space_group_name_H-M   'P 1'
#
loop_
_entity.id
_entity.type
_entity.pdbx_description
1 polymer ?
#
loop_
_entity_poly.entity_id
_entity_poly.type
_entity_poly.pdbx_seq_one_letter_code
_entity_poly.pdbx_strand_id
1 'polypeptide(L)'
;MFMSYATKAVFAYAVLLNIFYLYSPVESSGTGVNFEKCDDCVASDCHAGGRPCLDSGIPETPYICFTCDPEPTNQFLQFYSSDECNSGCEGVGDTMQCACDKNCYMCVPITFDTSQLWECEIPDTPEEPTCQ
;
A
#
# COMPACT_ATOMS: atom_id res chain seq x y z
N MET A 1 -3.56 -29.39 -37.85
CA MET A 1 -3.15 -29.77 -36.48
C MET A 1 -3.99 -28.94 -35.52
N PHE A 2 -5.11 -29.50 -35.05
CA PHE A 2 -6.00 -28.79 -34.13
C PHE A 2 -5.41 -28.92 -32.73
N MET A 3 -4.81 -27.85 -32.20
CA MET A 3 -4.51 -27.79 -30.76
C MET A 3 -5.80 -28.09 -30.02
N SER A 4 -5.74 -29.04 -29.07
CA SER A 4 -6.91 -29.43 -28.29
C SER A 4 -7.48 -28.20 -27.58
N TYR A 5 -8.80 -28.19 -27.38
CA TYR A 5 -9.48 -27.07 -26.69
C TYR A 5 -8.86 -26.77 -25.32
N ALA A 6 -8.25 -27.76 -24.67
CA ALA A 6 -7.52 -27.60 -23.42
C ALA A 6 -6.30 -26.67 -23.56
N THR A 7 -5.52 -26.78 -24.64
CA THR A 7 -4.33 -25.93 -24.84
C THR A 7 -4.72 -24.47 -25.05
N LYS A 8 -5.84 -24.21 -25.75
CA LYS A 8 -6.37 -22.86 -25.96
C LYS A 8 -6.90 -22.25 -24.66
N ALA A 9 -7.57 -23.04 -23.84
CA ALA A 9 -8.11 -22.59 -22.55
C ALA A 9 -6.98 -22.23 -21.57
N VAL A 10 -5.93 -23.06 -21.48
CA VAL A 10 -4.77 -22.79 -20.61
C VAL A 10 -4.02 -21.53 -21.06
N PHE A 11 -3.86 -21.34 -22.38
CA PHE A 11 -3.20 -20.13 -22.90
C PHE A 11 -4.02 -18.87 -22.63
N ALA A 12 -5.35 -18.92 -22.81
CA ALA A 12 -6.22 -17.81 -22.48
C ALA A 12 -6.19 -17.48 -20.98
N TYR A 13 -6.20 -18.50 -20.11
CA TYR A 13 -6.12 -18.31 -18.67
C TYR A 13 -4.78 -17.74 -18.22
N ALA A 14 -3.67 -18.23 -18.80
CA ALA A 14 -2.33 -17.70 -18.52
C ALA A 14 -2.19 -16.25 -18.97
N VAL A 15 -2.71 -15.89 -20.15
CA VAL A 15 -2.71 -14.50 -20.63
C VAL A 15 -3.57 -13.61 -19.73
N LEU A 16 -4.76 -14.05 -19.33
CA LEU A 16 -5.62 -13.30 -18.40
C LEU A 16 -4.95 -13.11 -17.04
N LEU A 17 -4.37 -14.16 -16.46
CA LEU A 17 -3.65 -14.08 -15.19
C LEU A 17 -2.45 -13.12 -15.27
N ASN A 18 -1.68 -13.14 -16.36
CA ASN A 18 -0.57 -12.21 -16.55
C ASN A 18 -1.04 -10.76 -16.71
N ILE A 19 -2.18 -10.52 -17.38
CA ILE A 19 -2.74 -9.16 -17.51
C ILE A 19 -3.21 -8.65 -16.14
N PHE A 20 -3.91 -9.45 -15.34
CA PHE A 20 -4.34 -9.02 -14.01
C PHE A 20 -3.16 -8.79 -13.05
N TYR A 21 -2.09 -9.60 -13.14
CA TYR A 21 -0.90 -9.41 -12.30
C TYR A 21 -0.07 -8.19 -12.71
N LEU A 22 0.05 -7.91 -14.01
CA LEU A 22 0.84 -6.77 -14.52
C LEU A 22 0.10 -5.42 -14.42
N TYR A 23 -1.22 -5.44 -14.36
CA TYR A 23 -2.06 -4.24 -14.30
C TYR A 23 -2.83 -4.09 -13.00
N SER A 24 -2.52 -4.88 -11.96
CA SER A 24 -3.02 -4.62 -10.62
C SER A 24 -2.42 -3.27 -10.18
N PRO A 25 -3.20 -2.17 -10.12
CA PRO A 25 -2.65 -0.84 -9.83
C PRO A 25 -2.34 -0.66 -8.34
N VAL A 26 -2.40 -1.74 -7.58
CA VAL A 26 -2.32 -1.79 -6.13
C VAL A 26 -0.89 -2.13 -5.76
N GLU A 27 -0.01 -1.13 -5.95
CA GLU A 27 1.36 -1.14 -5.44
C GLU A 27 1.46 -0.45 -4.06
N SER A 28 0.42 -0.55 -3.22
CA SER A 28 0.60 -0.42 -1.76
C SER A 28 1.25 -1.70 -1.23
N SER A 29 2.44 -1.98 -1.76
CA SER A 29 3.41 -2.81 -1.07
C SER A 29 3.82 -1.99 0.15
N GLY A 30 3.73 -2.59 1.33
CA GLY A 30 3.95 -1.90 2.60
C GLY A 30 5.35 -1.27 2.66
N THR A 31 5.47 -0.01 2.26
CA THR A 31 6.74 0.71 2.35
C THR A 31 6.96 1.10 3.79
N GLY A 32 8.09 0.66 4.33
CA GLY A 32 8.40 0.85 5.73
C GLY A 32 9.72 0.23 6.12
N VAL A 33 10.12 0.53 7.36
CA VAL A 33 11.31 -0.02 7.97
C VAL A 33 10.91 -1.20 8.83
N ASN A 34 11.49 -2.37 8.54
CA ASN A 34 11.28 -3.60 9.28
C ASN A 34 12.27 -3.71 10.44
N PHE A 35 11.80 -4.19 11.58
CA PHE A 35 12.56 -4.33 12.82
C PHE A 35 12.35 -5.74 13.40
N GLU A 36 13.42 -6.29 13.97
CA GLU A 36 13.37 -7.57 14.70
C GLU A 36 12.66 -7.41 16.06
N LYS A 37 12.77 -6.22 16.67
CA LYS A 37 12.22 -5.90 18.00
C LYS A 37 11.36 -4.66 17.95
N CYS A 38 10.29 -4.69 18.74
CA CYS A 38 9.42 -3.53 18.91
C CYS A 38 10.19 -2.31 19.45
N ASP A 39 11.04 -2.51 20.47
CA ASP A 39 11.81 -1.42 21.08
C ASP A 39 12.67 -0.67 20.05
N ASP A 40 13.22 -1.39 19.07
CA ASP A 40 14.00 -0.80 17.98
C ASP A 40 13.12 -0.01 17.02
N CYS A 41 11.88 -0.47 16.78
CA CYS A 41 10.88 0.26 15.99
C CYS A 41 10.45 1.55 16.70
N VAL A 42 10.14 1.47 18.00
CA VAL A 42 9.71 2.63 18.82
C VAL A 42 10.84 3.65 18.96
N ALA A 43 12.10 3.19 19.01
CA ALA A 43 13.25 4.07 19.05
C ALA A 43 13.64 4.66 17.68
N SER A 44 12.97 4.27 16.59
CA SER A 44 13.31 4.70 15.23
C SER A 44 12.83 6.12 14.91
N ASP A 45 13.51 6.75 13.95
CA ASP A 45 13.10 8.05 13.41
C ASP A 45 11.70 8.01 12.77
N CYS A 46 11.31 6.85 12.24
CA CYS A 46 9.97 6.65 11.69
C CYS A 46 8.89 6.81 12.78
N HIS A 47 9.08 6.18 13.94
CA HIS A 47 8.17 6.36 15.07
C HIS A 47 8.23 7.77 15.66
N ALA A 48 9.43 8.37 15.74
CA ALA A 48 9.59 9.77 16.16
C ALA A 48 8.87 10.75 15.20
N GLY A 49 8.69 10.38 13.93
CA GLY A 49 7.86 11.07 12.95
C GLY A 49 6.35 10.91 13.14
N GLY A 50 5.91 10.25 14.22
CA GLY A 50 4.49 10.02 14.54
C GLY A 50 3.88 8.81 13.84
N ARG A 51 4.70 7.88 13.32
CA ARG A 51 4.25 6.67 12.64
C ARG A 51 4.14 5.49 13.63
N PRO A 52 3.12 4.64 13.52
CA PRO A 52 2.91 3.51 14.42
C PRO A 52 3.87 2.36 14.09
N CYS A 53 4.24 1.62 15.13
CA CYS A 53 4.89 0.33 15.00
C CYS A 53 3.82 -0.77 15.00
N LEU A 54 3.71 -1.48 13.88
CA LEU A 54 2.71 -2.53 13.67
C LEU A 54 3.38 -3.90 13.55
N ASP A 55 2.61 -4.96 13.83
CA ASP A 55 3.05 -6.33 13.55
C ASP A 55 3.02 -6.57 12.03
N SER A 56 4.16 -6.98 11.46
CA SER A 56 4.31 -7.22 10.02
C SER A 56 3.84 -8.62 9.61
N GLY A 57 3.68 -9.55 10.57
CA GLY A 57 3.44 -10.97 10.34
C GLY A 57 4.64 -11.73 9.77
N ILE A 58 5.81 -11.08 9.64
CA ILE A 58 7.04 -11.69 9.13
C ILE A 58 7.88 -12.21 10.31
N PRO A 59 8.14 -13.53 10.41
CA PRO A 59 8.83 -14.10 11.58
C PRO A 59 10.23 -13.53 11.84
N GLU A 60 10.94 -13.12 10.77
CA GLU A 60 12.31 -12.60 10.84
C GLU A 60 12.35 -11.13 11.27
N THR A 61 11.30 -10.36 10.94
CA THR A 61 11.18 -8.94 11.28
C THR A 61 9.74 -8.62 11.63
N PRO A 62 9.26 -9.07 12.80
CA PRO A 62 7.85 -9.05 13.15
C PRO A 62 7.28 -7.65 13.35
N TYR A 63 8.11 -6.60 13.36
CA TYR A 63 7.65 -5.23 13.54
C TYR A 63 7.98 -4.41 12.29
N ILE A 64 7.04 -3.56 11.88
CA ILE A 64 7.22 -2.63 10.76
C ILE A 64 6.74 -1.24 11.17
N CYS A 65 7.53 -0.23 10.80
CA CYS A 65 7.10 1.16 10.82
C CYS A 65 6.82 1.60 9.38
N PHE A 66 5.54 1.80 9.04
CA PHE A 66 5.13 2.22 7.70
C PHE A 66 5.51 3.67 7.47
N THR A 67 6.23 3.94 6.39
CA THR A 67 6.63 5.31 6.01
C THR A 67 5.76 5.88 4.90
N CYS A 68 5.00 5.03 4.18
CA CYS A 68 4.23 5.42 3.00
C CYS A 68 5.10 6.18 1.99
N ASP A 69 6.40 5.86 1.95
CA ASP A 69 7.32 6.49 1.01
C ASP A 69 6.92 6.06 -0.40
N PRO A 70 6.92 6.99 -1.38
CA PRO A 70 6.65 6.64 -2.76
C PRO A 70 7.77 5.72 -3.26
N GLU A 71 7.45 4.44 -3.49
CA GLU A 71 8.36 3.54 -4.20
C GLU A 71 8.66 4.08 -5.60
N PRO A 72 9.87 3.85 -6.14
CA PRO A 72 10.20 4.30 -7.50
C PRO A 72 9.33 3.65 -8.59
N THR A 73 8.62 2.56 -8.28
CA THR A 73 7.64 1.91 -9.17
C THR A 73 6.21 2.43 -8.97
N ASN A 74 5.95 3.12 -7.86
CA ASN A 74 4.62 3.61 -7.52
C ASN A 74 4.22 4.77 -8.43
N GLN A 75 3.09 4.62 -9.11
CA GLN A 75 2.58 5.61 -10.04
C GLN A 75 1.97 6.83 -9.35
N PHE A 76 1.59 6.69 -8.07
CA PHE A 76 0.86 7.71 -7.31
C PHE A 76 1.64 8.15 -6.08
N LEU A 77 1.54 9.44 -5.75
CA LEU A 77 2.10 9.98 -4.51
C LEU A 77 1.35 9.40 -3.32
N GLN A 78 2.10 8.97 -2.31
CA GLN A 78 1.56 8.39 -1.09
C GLN A 78 1.83 9.30 0.11
N PHE A 79 0.93 9.21 1.09
CA PHE A 79 0.90 10.02 2.30
C PHE A 79 0.41 9.16 3.46
N TYR A 80 0.79 9.51 4.67
CA TYR A 80 0.40 8.73 5.83
C TYR A 80 -1.02 9.04 6.32
N SER A 81 -1.41 10.32 6.28
CA SER A 81 -2.73 10.76 6.74
C SER A 81 -3.57 11.37 5.62
N SER A 82 -4.88 11.38 5.82
CA SER A 82 -5.80 12.02 4.87
C SER A 82 -5.48 13.50 4.72
N ASP A 83 -5.13 14.18 5.81
CA ASP A 83 -4.79 15.60 5.81
C ASP A 83 -3.48 15.88 5.07
N GLU A 84 -2.45 15.05 5.30
CA GLU A 84 -1.20 15.11 4.53
C GLU A 84 -1.48 14.90 3.03
N CYS A 85 -2.35 13.96 2.67
CA CYS A 85 -2.73 13.75 1.28
C CYS A 85 -3.49 14.95 0.70
N ASN A 86 -4.51 15.45 1.38
CA ASN A 86 -5.33 16.55 0.89
C ASN A 86 -4.53 17.86 0.73
N SER A 87 -3.46 18.03 1.51
CA SER A 87 -2.57 19.20 1.43
C SER A 87 -1.41 19.02 0.45
N GLY A 88 -0.89 17.80 0.30
CA GLY A 88 0.25 17.49 -0.57
C GLY A 88 -0.10 17.06 -1.99
N CYS A 89 -1.35 16.67 -2.24
CA CYS A 89 -1.85 16.29 -3.57
C CYS A 89 -2.41 17.52 -4.29
N GLU A 90 -1.73 17.97 -5.35
CA GLU A 90 -2.21 19.08 -6.17
C GLU A 90 -3.46 18.69 -6.97
N GLY A 91 -4.47 19.56 -6.96
CA GLY A 91 -5.71 19.34 -7.71
C GLY A 91 -6.74 18.43 -7.01
N VAL A 92 -6.58 18.17 -5.71
CA VAL A 92 -7.60 17.48 -4.90
C VAL A 92 -8.94 18.22 -4.98
N GLY A 93 -9.99 17.48 -5.30
CA GLY A 93 -11.36 18.00 -5.44
C GLY A 93 -11.72 18.45 -6.86
N ASP A 94 -10.73 18.66 -7.73
CA ASP A 94 -10.93 19.07 -9.12
C ASP A 94 -10.61 17.92 -10.10
N THR A 95 -9.39 17.38 -10.02
CA THR A 95 -8.89 16.32 -10.91
C THR A 95 -8.34 15.12 -10.16
N MET A 96 -7.92 15.31 -8.91
CA MET A 96 -7.38 14.28 -8.02
C MET A 96 -8.26 14.10 -6.80
N GLN A 97 -8.11 12.97 -6.12
CA GLN A 97 -8.72 12.65 -4.84
C GLN A 97 -7.74 11.82 -4.00
N CYS A 98 -7.91 11.91 -2.69
CA CYS A 98 -7.18 11.07 -1.74
C CYS A 98 -7.96 9.79 -1.48
N ALA A 99 -7.36 8.65 -1.79
CA ALA A 99 -7.94 7.34 -1.54
C ALA A 99 -7.03 6.55 -0.60
N CYS A 100 -7.60 5.90 0.42
CA CYS A 100 -6.83 5.04 1.31
C CYS A 100 -6.63 3.66 0.67
N ASP A 101 -5.43 3.13 0.78
CA ASP A 101 -5.08 1.77 0.38
C ASP A 101 -4.26 1.11 1.50
N LYS A 102 -4.94 0.27 2.27
CA LYS A 102 -4.42 -0.37 3.47
C LYS A 102 -3.92 0.65 4.50
N ASN A 103 -2.61 0.90 4.55
CA ASN A 103 -1.95 1.70 5.59
C ASN A 103 -1.54 3.10 5.11
N CYS A 104 -1.83 3.46 3.85
CA CYS A 104 -1.40 4.71 3.25
C CYS A 104 -2.53 5.38 2.45
N TYR A 105 -2.50 6.71 2.37
CA TYR A 105 -3.32 7.50 1.46
C TYR A 105 -2.58 7.76 0.16
N MET A 106 -3.27 7.62 -0.96
CA MET A 106 -2.72 7.86 -2.29
C MET A 106 -3.44 9.01 -2.98
N CYS A 107 -2.67 9.84 -3.67
CA CYS A 107 -3.14 10.89 -4.55
C CYS A 107 -3.45 10.29 -5.93
N VAL A 108 -4.72 9.98 -6.18
CA VAL A 108 -5.17 9.33 -7.41
C VAL A 108 -6.12 10.22 -8.20
N PRO A 109 -6.26 10.05 -9.52
CA PRO A 109 -7.29 10.76 -10.29
C PRO A 109 -8.70 10.46 -9.75
N ILE A 110 -9.63 11.41 -9.87
CA ILE A 110 -11.04 11.19 -9.49
C ILE A 110 -11.67 10.03 -10.29
N THR A 111 -11.16 9.77 -11.49
CA THR A 111 -11.59 8.66 -12.35
C THR A 111 -11.02 7.30 -11.94
N PHE A 112 -10.14 7.25 -10.93
CA PHE A 112 -9.54 6.01 -10.45
C PHE A 112 -10.61 5.12 -9.78
N ASP A 113 -10.55 3.82 -10.06
CA ASP A 113 -11.46 2.84 -9.49
C ASP A 113 -11.00 2.43 -8.09
N THR A 114 -11.53 3.09 -7.07
CA THR A 114 -11.17 2.84 -5.67
C THR A 114 -11.60 1.47 -5.15
N SER A 115 -12.43 0.71 -5.90
CA SER A 115 -12.79 -0.67 -5.51
C SER A 115 -11.62 -1.65 -5.63
N GLN A 116 -10.53 -1.21 -6.27
CA GLN A 116 -9.29 -1.98 -6.42
C GLN A 116 -8.36 -1.80 -5.21
N LEU A 117 -8.66 -0.86 -4.31
CA LEU A 117 -7.87 -0.60 -3.11
C LEU A 117 -8.27 -1.54 -1.98
N TRP A 118 -7.34 -1.80 -1.08
CA TRP A 118 -7.57 -2.56 0.13
C TRP A 118 -8.38 -1.72 1.13
N GLU A 119 -9.07 -2.40 2.05
CA GLU A 119 -9.72 -1.73 3.17
C GLU A 119 -8.70 -0.91 3.97
N CYS A 120 -9.12 0.28 4.40
CA CYS A 120 -8.25 1.20 5.13
C CYS A 120 -8.04 0.67 6.56
N GLU A 121 -6.79 0.44 6.92
CA GLU A 121 -6.34 -0.11 8.22
C GLU A 121 -5.44 0.89 8.97
N ILE A 122 -5.51 2.18 8.62
CA ILE A 122 -4.73 3.22 9.29
C ILE A 122 -5.24 3.37 10.73
N PRO A 123 -4.39 3.19 11.76
CA PRO A 123 -4.84 3.31 13.14
C PRO A 123 -5.26 4.76 13.44
N ASP A 124 -6.46 4.95 13.99
CA ASP A 124 -7.00 6.26 14.39
C ASP A 124 -6.16 6.98 15.46
N THR A 125 -5.31 6.24 16.16
CA THR A 125 -4.43 6.74 17.21
C THR A 125 -3.01 6.18 17.03
N PRO A 126 -2.01 7.00 16.68
CA PRO A 126 -0.61 6.57 16.56
C PRO A 126 0.06 6.27 17.92
N GLU A 127 -0.64 6.51 19.04
CA GLU A 127 -0.05 6.52 20.39
C GLU A 127 0.15 5.14 21.02
N GLU A 128 -0.50 4.08 20.54
CA GLU A 128 -0.26 2.74 21.08
C GLU A 128 0.45 1.87 20.05
N PRO A 129 1.76 1.60 20.21
CA PRO A 129 2.42 0.57 19.43
C PRO A 129 1.68 -0.74 19.67
N THR A 130 1.27 -1.44 18.60
CA THR A 130 0.54 -2.72 18.70
C THR A 130 1.49 -3.88 19.02
N CYS A 131 2.58 -3.60 19.72
CA CYS A 131 3.59 -4.57 20.08
C CYS A 131 3.05 -5.54 21.11
N GLN A 132 2.45 -6.63 20.63
CA GLN A 132 2.04 -7.77 21.44
C GLN A 132 3.17 -8.78 21.61
#